data_AF-A0A8T7N5F4-F1
#
_entry.id   AF-A0A8T7N5F4-F1
#
_cell.length_a   1.000
_cell.length_b   1.000
_cell.length_c   1.000
_cell.angle_alpha   90.00
_cell.angle_beta   90.00
_cell.angle_gamma   90.00
#
_symmetry.space_group_name_H-M   'P 1'
#
loop_
_entity.id
_entity.type
_entity.pdbx_description
1 polymer ?
#
loop_
_entity_poly.entity_id
_entity_poly.type
_entity_poly.pdbx_seq_one_letter_code
_entity_poly.pdbx_strand_id
1 'polypeptide(L)'
;YDPEKRTYSGIWDGSLKPAYSNNPAWCLWDMLTHPRYGMGKRLGAADVDKWALYAIGQYCDQRVPDGFGGTEPRMTFNAYLSQQRKAWDVLSDFCSAMRCMPVWNG
;
A
#
# COMPACT_ATOMS: atom_id res chain seq x y z
N TYR A 1 0.63 -12.57 -3.62
CA TYR A 1 1.66 -11.71 -3.01
C TYR A 1 2.23 -12.43 -1.79
N ASP A 2 3.54 -12.57 -1.71
CA ASP A 2 4.21 -13.07 -0.51
C ASP A 2 4.91 -11.90 0.23
N PRO A 3 4.40 -11.45 1.39
CA PRO A 3 4.89 -10.27 2.11
C PRO A 3 6.29 -10.46 2.70
N GLU A 4 6.70 -11.68 3.03
CA GLU A 4 8.05 -11.96 3.55
C GLU A 4 9.11 -11.88 2.45
N LYS A 5 8.80 -12.47 1.28
CA LYS A 5 9.72 -12.49 0.13
C LYS A 5 9.54 -11.30 -0.81
N ARG A 6 8.47 -10.53 -0.64
CA ARG A 6 7.99 -9.45 -1.53
C ARG A 6 7.85 -9.91 -2.98
N THR A 7 7.43 -11.16 -3.16
CA THR A 7 7.31 -11.77 -4.49
C THR A 7 5.87 -11.76 -4.96
N TYR A 8 5.74 -11.53 -6.26
CA TYR A 8 4.49 -11.51 -6.99
C TYR A 8 4.59 -12.62 -8.03
N SER A 9 3.90 -13.74 -7.81
CA SER A 9 3.93 -14.90 -8.70
C SER A 9 2.54 -15.19 -9.26
N GLY A 10 2.47 -15.42 -10.57
CA GLY A 10 1.23 -15.78 -11.26
C GLY A 10 0.25 -14.62 -11.44
N ILE A 11 -0.92 -14.95 -11.98
CA ILE A 11 -2.07 -14.05 -12.04
C ILE A 11 -2.66 -13.97 -10.64
N TRP A 12 -2.85 -12.76 -10.12
CA TRP A 12 -3.43 -12.57 -8.80
C TRP A 12 -4.93 -12.89 -8.82
N ASP A 13 -5.38 -13.75 -7.91
CA ASP A 13 -6.76 -14.18 -7.74
C ASP A 13 -7.61 -13.18 -6.92
N GLY A 14 -6.99 -12.08 -6.47
CA GLY A 14 -7.65 -11.08 -5.64
C GLY A 14 -7.74 -11.46 -4.16
N SER A 15 -7.12 -12.57 -3.74
CA SER A 15 -7.05 -12.97 -2.34
C SER A 15 -5.99 -12.16 -1.59
N LEU A 16 -6.31 -11.79 -0.35
CA LEU A 16 -5.40 -11.12 0.59
C LEU A 16 -5.27 -11.96 1.85
N LYS A 17 -4.04 -12.05 2.36
CA LYS A 17 -3.74 -12.70 3.64
C LYS A 17 -3.33 -11.66 4.67
N PRO A 18 -3.80 -11.75 5.93
CA PRO A 18 -3.33 -10.88 7.00
C PRO A 18 -1.87 -11.22 7.31
N ALA A 19 -0.98 -10.27 7.04
CA ALA A 19 0.45 -10.41 7.26
C ALA A 19 1.08 -9.03 7.34
N TYR A 20 2.20 -8.92 8.05
CA TYR A 20 2.97 -7.69 8.09
C TYR A 20 3.56 -7.37 6.71
N SER A 21 3.40 -6.14 6.25
CA SER A 21 4.08 -5.61 5.08
C SER A 21 4.40 -4.14 5.32
N ASN A 22 5.56 -3.70 4.84
CA ASN A 22 5.99 -2.31 4.79
C ASN A 22 6.00 -1.76 3.35
N ASN A 23 5.27 -2.43 2.45
CA ASN A 23 4.97 -1.88 1.13
C ASN A 23 3.82 -0.86 1.29
N PRO A 24 4.03 0.41 0.88
CA PRO A 24 3.03 1.46 1.05
C PRO A 24 1.68 1.15 0.40
N ALA A 25 1.65 0.36 -0.69
CA ALA A 25 0.40 -0.02 -1.34
C ALA A 25 -0.48 -0.87 -0.41
N TRP A 26 0.13 -1.85 0.26
CA TRP A 26 -0.58 -2.71 1.21
C TRP A 26 -0.91 -1.99 2.51
N CYS A 27 -0.05 -1.08 2.97
CA CYS A 27 -0.37 -0.21 4.11
C CYS A 27 -1.54 0.73 3.81
N LEU A 28 -1.65 1.24 2.57
CA LEU A 28 -2.78 2.06 2.14
C LEU A 28 -4.07 1.23 2.07
N TRP A 29 -4.02 0.01 1.55
CA TRP A 29 -5.15 -0.91 1.55
C TRP A 29 -5.67 -1.17 2.97
N ASP A 30 -4.77 -1.45 3.90
CA ASP A 30 -5.11 -1.67 5.31
C ASP A 30 -5.74 -0.41 5.93
N MET A 31 -5.16 0.78 5.72
CA MET A 31 -5.75 2.04 6.17
C MET A 31 -7.14 2.31 5.59
N LEU A 32 -7.39 1.96 4.33
CA LEU A 32 -8.68 2.18 3.68
C LEU A 32 -9.74 1.20 4.16
N THR A 33 -9.38 -0.07 4.38
CA THR A 33 -10.35 -1.14 4.65
C THR A 33 -10.55 -1.43 6.14
N HIS A 34 -9.62 -1.04 7.02
CA HIS A 34 -9.72 -1.42 8.42
C HIS A 34 -10.82 -0.64 9.16
N PRO A 35 -11.79 -1.32 9.81
CA PRO A 35 -12.97 -0.66 10.40
C PRO A 35 -12.71 0.12 11.70
N ARG A 36 -11.52 0.00 12.31
CA ARG A 36 -11.23 0.52 13.66
C ARG A 36 -10.39 1.78 13.65
N TYR A 37 -9.30 1.78 12.89
CA TYR A 37 -8.36 2.90 12.77
C TYR A 37 -8.29 3.48 11.35
N GLY A 38 -8.93 2.80 10.40
CA GLY A 38 -8.97 3.19 9.01
C GLY A 38 -10.29 3.82 8.59
N MET A 39 -10.46 3.96 7.28
CA MET A 39 -11.68 4.49 6.67
C MET A 39 -12.73 3.42 6.37
N GLY A 40 -12.55 2.18 6.85
CA GLY A 40 -13.41 1.03 6.51
C GLY A 40 -14.89 1.16 6.91
N LYS A 41 -15.25 2.17 7.73
CA LYS A 41 -16.64 2.52 8.05
C LYS A 41 -17.30 3.44 7.02
N ARG A 42 -16.52 4.11 6.17
CA ARG A 42 -16.97 5.09 5.16
C ARG A 42 -16.61 4.67 3.73
N LEU A 43 -15.57 3.86 3.56
CA LEU A 43 -15.10 3.32 2.30
C LEU A 43 -15.10 1.79 2.41
N GLY A 44 -15.78 1.12 1.49
CA GLY A 44 -15.72 -0.33 1.37
C GLY A 44 -14.49 -0.76 0.57
N ALA A 45 -14.04 -1.99 0.78
CA ALA A 45 -13.01 -2.61 -0.07
C ALA A 45 -13.39 -2.65 -1.57
N ALA A 46 -14.68 -2.47 -1.89
CA ALA A 46 -15.21 -2.36 -3.24
C ALA A 46 -14.98 -0.97 -3.88
N ASP A 47 -14.81 0.08 -3.08
CA ASP A 47 -14.56 1.45 -3.56
C ASP A 47 -13.08 1.68 -3.90
N VAL A 48 -12.24 0.69 -3.59
CA VAL A 48 -10.79 0.73 -3.78
C VAL A 48 -10.42 -0.20 -4.93
N ASP A 49 -9.78 0.34 -5.97
CA ASP A 49 -9.28 -0.47 -7.07
C ASP A 49 -8.08 -1.31 -6.62
N LYS A 50 -8.39 -2.53 -6.18
CA LYS A 50 -7.42 -3.52 -5.74
C LYS A 50 -6.43 -3.92 -6.84
N TRP A 51 -6.81 -3.83 -8.12
CA TRP A 51 -5.95 -4.18 -9.25
C TRP A 51 -4.92 -3.09 -9.50
N ALA A 52 -5.35 -1.83 -9.46
CA ALA A 52 -4.42 -0.69 -9.51
C ALA A 52 -3.45 -0.71 -8.32
N LEU A 53 -3.94 -1.01 -7.11
CA LEU A 53 -3.10 -1.18 -5.92
C LEU A 53 -2.11 -2.33 -6.06
N TYR A 54 -2.49 -3.44 -6.69
CA TYR A 54 -1.59 -4.54 -6.97
C TYR A 54 -0.44 -4.12 -7.90
N ALA A 55 -0.75 -3.37 -8.98
CA ALA A 55 0.25 -2.84 -9.90
C ALA A 55 1.21 -1.85 -9.22
N ILE A 56 0.68 -0.96 -8.36
CA ILE A 56 1.50 -0.05 -7.54
C ILE A 56 2.36 -0.85 -6.56
N GLY A 57 1.80 -1.88 -5.93
CA GLY A 57 2.54 -2.76 -5.03
C GLY A 57 3.72 -3.43 -5.72
N GLN A 58 3.54 -3.95 -6.93
CA GLN A 58 4.63 -4.52 -7.75
C GLN A 58 5.72 -3.49 -8.05
N TYR A 59 5.34 -2.25 -8.31
CA TYR A 59 6.28 -1.16 -8.54
C TYR A 59 7.09 -0.82 -7.27
N CYS A 60 6.44 -0.74 -6.10
CA CYS A 60 7.10 -0.44 -4.83
C CYS A 60 8.06 -1.55 -4.38
N ASP A 61 7.72 -2.81 -4.62
CA ASP A 61 8.56 -3.97 -4.28
C ASP A 61 9.60 -4.33 -5.35
N GLN A 62 9.69 -3.55 -6.45
CA GLN A 62 10.73 -3.74 -7.45
C GLN A 62 12.12 -3.57 -6.80
N ARG A 63 12.97 -4.59 -6.93
CA ARG A 63 14.34 -4.56 -6.43
C ARG A 63 15.17 -3.54 -7.22
N VAL A 64 15.74 -2.58 -6.53
CA VAL A 64 16.67 -1.58 -7.06
C VAL A 64 18.04 -1.74 -6.39
N PRO A 65 19.15 -1.42 -7.09
CA PRO A 65 20.47 -1.46 -6.48
C PRO A 65 20.56 -0.51 -5.29
N ASP A 66 21.08 -0.99 -4.16
CA ASP A 66 21.24 -0.21 -2.92
C ASP A 66 22.50 0.68 -2.92
N GLY A 67 23.31 0.63 -3.99
CA GLY A 67 24.59 1.34 -4.09
C GLY A 67 25.74 0.69 -3.33
N PHE A 68 25.50 -0.39 -2.58
CA PHE A 68 26.50 -1.15 -1.81
C PHE A 68 26.72 -2.57 -2.34
N GLY A 69 26.12 -2.93 -3.48
CA GLY A 69 26.24 -4.24 -4.13
C GLY A 69 25.12 -5.21 -3.79
N GLY A 70 24.11 -4.76 -3.03
CA GLY A 70 22.87 -5.48 -2.76
C GLY A 70 21.67 -4.91 -3.52
N THR A 71 20.48 -5.32 -3.11
CA THR A 71 19.21 -4.82 -3.67
C THR A 71 18.25 -4.47 -2.56
N GLU A 72 17.62 -3.30 -2.67
CA GLU A 72 16.55 -2.87 -1.78
C GLU A 72 15.23 -2.73 -2.55
N PRO A 73 14.07 -2.80 -1.88
CA PRO A 73 12.80 -2.45 -2.49
C PRO A 73 12.78 -0.97 -2.88
N ARG A 74 12.24 -0.66 -4.07
CA ARG A 74 12.18 0.71 -4.60
C ARG A 74 11.53 1.70 -3.64
N MET A 75 10.47 1.29 -2.94
CA MET A 75 9.75 2.11 -1.97
C MET A 75 9.40 1.28 -0.74
N THR A 76 9.71 1.82 0.44
CA THR A 76 9.30 1.25 1.73
C THR A 76 8.62 2.31 2.57
N PHE A 77 7.62 1.92 3.36
CA PHE A 77 6.86 2.85 4.17
C PHE A 77 6.79 2.38 5.62
N ASN A 78 7.35 3.19 6.51
CA ASN A 78 7.31 3.00 7.96
C ASN A 78 6.84 4.33 8.59
N ALA A 79 5.53 4.54 8.66
CA ALA A 79 4.96 5.73 9.30
C ALA A 79 4.37 5.41 10.67
N TYR A 80 4.52 6.34 11.60
CA TYR A 80 3.92 6.28 12.92
C TYR A 80 2.74 7.26 13.01
N LEU A 81 1.52 6.74 13.10
CA LEU A 81 0.30 7.53 13.17
C LEU A 81 -0.13 7.69 14.63
N SER A 82 0.43 8.69 15.32
CA SER A 82 0.16 8.95 16.74
C SER A 82 -0.95 9.97 17.00
N GLN A 83 -1.25 10.83 16.02
CA GLN A 83 -2.21 11.92 16.16
C GLN A 83 -3.33 11.78 15.14
N GLN A 84 -4.55 12.17 15.53
CA GLN A 84 -5.68 12.21 14.62
C GLN A 84 -5.47 13.34 13.60
N ARG A 85 -5.28 12.96 12.33
CA ARG A 85 -5.17 13.88 11.20
C ARG A 85 -6.37 13.71 10.26
N LYS A 86 -6.60 14.70 9.40
CA LYS A 86 -7.62 14.57 8.35
C LYS A 86 -7.23 13.40 7.46
N ALA A 87 -8.20 12.55 7.15
CA ALA A 87 -7.95 11.35 6.37
C ALA A 87 -7.35 11.65 4.99
N TRP A 88 -7.77 12.75 4.35
CA TRP A 88 -7.21 13.20 3.08
C TRP A 88 -5.71 13.53 3.16
N ASP A 89 -5.27 14.19 4.24
CA ASP A 89 -3.86 14.52 4.43
C ASP A 89 -3.03 13.23 4.60
N VAL A 90 -3.56 12.27 5.35
CA VAL A 90 -2.92 10.95 5.52
C VAL A 90 -2.84 10.24 4.17
N LEU A 91 -3.94 10.14 3.42
CA LEU A 91 -3.95 9.51 2.09
C LEU A 91 -2.97 10.19 1.13
N SER A 92 -2.90 11.52 1.14
CA SER A 92 -1.96 12.29 0.33
C SER A 92 -0.51 11.98 0.69
N ASP A 93 -0.19 11.80 1.98
CA ASP A 93 1.15 11.40 2.43
C ASP A 93 1.52 9.98 1.94
N PHE A 94 0.58 9.03 2.02
CA PHE A 94 0.76 7.68 1.47
C PHE A 94 0.98 7.71 -0.06
N CYS A 95 0.16 8.47 -0.78
CA CYS A 95 0.26 8.59 -2.23
C CYS A 95 1.56 9.27 -2.67
N SER A 96 2.01 10.27 -1.92
CA SER A 96 3.31 10.93 -2.15
C SER A 96 4.48 9.95 -2.02
N ALA A 97 4.43 9.04 -1.04
CA ALA A 97 5.45 8.00 -0.87
C ALA A 97 5.53 7.02 -2.06
N MET A 98 4.41 6.80 -2.75
CA MET A 98 4.29 5.89 -3.91
C MET A 98 4.42 6.59 -5.26
N ARG A 99 4.55 7.92 -5.28
CA ARG A 99 4.46 8.75 -6.49
C ARG A 99 3.15 8.52 -7.27
N CYS A 100 2.06 8.25 -6.57
CA CYS A 100 0.73 8.12 -7.15
C CYS A 100 -0.14 9.32 -6.76
N MET A 101 -1.24 9.53 -7.48
CA MET A 101 -2.23 10.56 -7.16
C MET A 101 -3.55 9.87 -6.80
N PRO A 102 -4.16 10.16 -5.64
CA PRO A 102 -5.47 9.64 -5.31
C PRO A 102 -6.51 10.35 -6.18
N VAL A 103 -7.29 9.58 -6.93
CA VAL A 103 -8.44 10.09 -7.72
C VAL A 103 -9.71 9.55 -7.08
N TRP A 104 -10.66 10.44 -6.80
CA TRP A 104 -11.98 10.11 -6.29
C TRP A 104 -13.04 10.49 -7.32
N ASN A 105 -13.85 9.52 -7.76
CA ASN A 105 -14.85 9.71 -8.81
C ASN A 105 -16.30 9.82 -8.31
N GLY A 106 -16.50 10.28 -7.07
CA GLY A 106 -17.83 10.64 -6.55
C GLY A 106 -18.51 9.51 -5.82
#